data_AF-A0A2D6AK18-F1
#
_entry.id   AF-A0A2D6AK18-F1
#
_cell.length_a   1.000
_cell.length_b   1.000
_cell.length_c   1.000
_cell.angle_alpha   90.00
_cell.angle_beta   90.00
_cell.angle_gamma   90.00
#
_symmetry.space_group_name_H-M   'P 1'
#
loop_
_entity.id
_entity.type
_entity.pdbx_description
1 polymer ?
#
loop_
_entity_poly.entity_id
_entity_poly.type
_entity_poly.pdbx_seq_one_letter_code
_entity_poly.pdbx_strand_id
1 'polypeptide(L)'
;MDSKKRKELEGESTFTSENRERKELVTLGGTARTVSGKLTKSNYFRFLQHDLDNYEDIELDAKEAKKIHTHLSKLSTGSTAMVPIYCAGSKCPFAQRCPLVEINKAPVGRQCIIEVQLLREWTLRYFEEYEVDPNNFTEIGYINELAEIEILLNRLNMNLAKPENAELVIDQVAHISHDGTPILQKQLSPFMEQKERLQNRRSKVIKLMVGDRQERYKKESALKVKVDQDPSSQMANMRGKLEALQRNLQLAAGEGSSIQKESKMTPQDLIDAAIEE
;
A
#
# COMPACT_ATOMS: atom_id res chain seq x y z
N MET A 1 10.50 -5.53 -14.61
CA MET A 1 9.79 -5.04 -15.81
C MET A 1 10.51 -3.82 -16.33
N ASP A 2 11.09 -3.89 -17.53
CA ASP A 2 12.02 -2.90 -18.08
C ASP A 2 11.40 -1.51 -18.26
N SER A 3 12.16 -0.48 -17.85
CA SER A 3 11.81 0.93 -18.02
C SER A 3 11.60 1.34 -19.48
N LYS A 4 12.12 0.56 -20.44
CA LYS A 4 11.85 0.69 -21.87
C LYS A 4 10.41 0.36 -22.26
N LYS A 5 9.81 -0.68 -21.68
CA LYS A 5 8.40 -1.06 -21.96
C LYS A 5 7.40 -0.04 -21.40
N ARG A 6 7.73 0.66 -20.31
CA ARG A 6 6.90 1.75 -19.76
C ARG A 6 6.89 2.99 -20.66
N LYS A 7 8.03 3.36 -21.25
CA LYS A 7 8.12 4.50 -22.18
C LYS A 7 7.43 4.26 -23.52
N GLU A 8 7.37 3.01 -24.00
CA GLU A 8 6.57 2.67 -25.18
C GLU A 8 5.05 2.74 -24.92
N LEU A 9 4.61 2.39 -23.70
CA LEU A 9 3.22 2.54 -23.26
C LEU A 9 2.80 4.01 -23.03
N GLU A 10 3.74 4.87 -22.62
CA GLU A 10 3.49 6.30 -22.43
C GLU A 10 3.53 7.09 -23.75
N GLY A 11 4.29 6.62 -24.76
CA GLY A 11 4.42 7.25 -26.08
C GLY A 11 3.14 7.21 -26.93
N GLU A 12 2.30 6.17 -26.78
CA GLU A 12 1.02 6.04 -27.51
C GLU A 12 -0.14 6.82 -26.86
N SER A 13 0.10 7.52 -25.73
CA SER A 13 -0.91 8.34 -25.06
C SER A 13 -1.01 9.78 -25.61
N THR A 14 -0.22 10.11 -26.63
CA THR A 14 -0.37 11.37 -27.37
C THR A 14 -1.65 11.31 -28.20
N PHE A 15 -2.72 11.88 -27.64
CA PHE A 15 -3.95 12.23 -28.33
C PHE A 15 -3.64 13.21 -29.47
N THR A 16 -3.16 12.72 -30.61
CA THR A 16 -3.08 13.49 -31.85
C THR A 16 -4.49 13.64 -32.41
N SER A 17 -4.88 14.89 -32.59
CA SER A 17 -6.24 15.37 -32.85
C SER A 17 -6.74 15.19 -34.28
N GLU A 18 -6.01 14.47 -35.14
CA GLU A 18 -6.13 14.69 -36.59
C GLU A 18 -6.89 13.62 -37.40
N ASN A 19 -7.56 12.65 -36.77
CA ASN A 19 -8.51 11.80 -37.52
C ASN A 19 -9.57 11.14 -36.63
N ARG A 20 -10.41 11.95 -35.96
CA ARG A 20 -11.58 11.45 -35.23
C ARG A 20 -12.83 11.53 -36.08
N GLU A 21 -13.00 10.56 -36.98
CA GLU A 21 -14.37 10.16 -37.31
C GLU A 21 -15.08 9.80 -35.99
N ARG A 22 -16.26 10.39 -35.75
CA ARG A 22 -17.04 10.10 -34.55
C ARG A 22 -17.39 8.61 -34.56
N LYS A 23 -17.01 7.91 -33.50
CA LYS A 23 -17.40 6.52 -33.27
C LYS A 23 -18.84 6.55 -32.74
N GLU A 24 -19.77 5.93 -33.45
CA GLU A 24 -21.19 5.90 -33.09
C GLU A 24 -21.53 4.71 -32.21
N LEU A 25 -20.88 3.57 -32.46
CA LEU A 25 -21.25 2.33 -31.82
C LEU A 25 -19.98 1.54 -31.50
N VAL A 26 -19.85 1.11 -30.25
CA VAL A 26 -18.69 0.41 -29.70
C VAL A 26 -19.20 -0.86 -29.02
N THR A 27 -18.74 -2.02 -29.48
CA THR A 27 -19.01 -3.30 -28.81
C THR A 27 -18.00 -3.53 -27.68
N LEU A 28 -18.36 -4.35 -26.71
CA LEU A 28 -17.45 -4.77 -25.64
C LEU A 28 -16.23 -5.54 -26.18
N GLY A 29 -16.40 -6.30 -27.26
CA GLY A 29 -15.31 -6.97 -27.99
C GLY A 29 -14.29 -6.02 -28.65
N GLY A 30 -14.47 -4.70 -28.50
CA GLY A 30 -13.49 -3.71 -28.94
C GLY A 30 -13.60 -3.34 -30.42
N THR A 31 -14.68 -3.71 -31.11
CA THR A 31 -14.98 -3.18 -32.45
C THR A 31 -15.84 -1.92 -32.33
N ALA A 32 -15.51 -0.90 -33.11
CA ALA A 32 -16.25 0.36 -33.14
C ALA A 32 -16.59 0.75 -34.58
N ARG A 33 -17.86 1.08 -34.81
CA ARG A 33 -18.36 1.58 -36.09
C ARG A 33 -18.28 3.10 -36.10
N THR A 34 -17.59 3.67 -37.08
CA THR A 34 -17.60 5.12 -37.33
C THR A 34 -18.81 5.52 -38.19
N VAL A 35 -19.17 6.81 -38.18
CA VAL A 35 -20.27 7.37 -39.01
C VAL A 35 -20.14 7.01 -40.50
N SER A 36 -18.91 6.77 -40.97
CA SER A 36 -18.59 6.36 -42.34
C SER A 36 -18.88 4.88 -42.64
N GLY A 37 -19.38 4.13 -41.64
CA GLY A 37 -19.62 2.68 -41.74
C GLY A 37 -18.36 1.82 -41.62
N LYS A 38 -17.18 2.41 -41.41
CA LYS A 38 -15.93 1.66 -41.24
C LYS A 38 -15.86 1.04 -39.85
N LEU A 39 -15.52 -0.25 -39.79
CA LEU A 39 -15.16 -0.91 -38.54
C LEU A 39 -13.72 -0.53 -38.16
N THR A 40 -13.57 0.06 -36.99
CA THR A 40 -12.28 0.41 -36.37
C THR A 40 -12.13 -0.32 -35.05
N LYS A 41 -10.91 -0.73 -34.67
CA LYS A 41 -10.68 -1.26 -33.32
C LYS A 41 -10.71 -0.11 -32.30
N SER A 42 -11.33 -0.32 -31.16
CA SER A 42 -11.40 0.61 -30.05
C SER A 42 -10.58 0.08 -28.89
N ASN A 43 -9.77 0.95 -28.30
CA ASN A 43 -8.92 0.60 -27.16
C ASN A 43 -9.64 0.79 -25.81
N TYR A 44 -10.96 1.04 -25.80
CA TYR A 44 -11.71 1.32 -24.57
C TYR A 44 -11.70 0.15 -23.60
N PHE A 45 -11.72 -1.09 -24.09
CA PHE A 45 -11.84 -2.29 -23.26
C PHE A 45 -10.61 -3.21 -23.33
N ARG A 46 -9.48 -2.73 -23.87
CA ARG A 46 -8.24 -3.52 -24.03
C ARG A 46 -7.68 -4.07 -22.71
N PHE A 47 -8.07 -3.50 -21.57
CA PHE A 47 -7.64 -3.95 -20.25
C PHE A 47 -8.46 -5.14 -19.71
N LEU A 48 -9.61 -5.46 -20.31
CA LEU A 48 -10.39 -6.66 -19.97
C LEU A 48 -9.72 -7.86 -20.64
N GLN A 49 -9.10 -8.73 -19.85
CA GLN A 49 -8.41 -9.95 -20.29
C GLN A 49 -9.33 -11.18 -20.21
N HIS A 50 -10.61 -11.01 -20.51
CA HIS A 50 -11.59 -12.09 -20.52
C HIS A 50 -12.12 -12.30 -21.93
N ASP A 51 -12.65 -13.50 -22.19
CA ASP A 51 -13.32 -13.82 -23.45
C ASP A 51 -14.62 -13.00 -23.53
N LEU A 52 -14.54 -11.91 -24.30
CA LEU A 52 -15.62 -10.94 -24.50
C LEU A 52 -16.62 -11.40 -25.56
N ASP A 53 -16.36 -12.51 -26.23
CA ASP A 53 -17.18 -13.13 -27.29
C ASP A 53 -18.59 -13.47 -26.78
N ASN A 54 -18.74 -13.75 -25.48
CA ASN A 54 -20.03 -14.01 -24.84
C ASN A 54 -20.87 -12.73 -24.60
N TYR A 55 -20.33 -11.55 -24.91
CA TYR A 55 -20.95 -10.24 -24.63
C TYR A 55 -21.01 -9.34 -25.89
N GLU A 56 -20.96 -9.94 -27.08
CA GLU A 56 -21.05 -9.23 -28.36
C GLU A 56 -22.40 -8.54 -28.58
N ASP A 57 -23.44 -8.97 -27.86
CA ASP A 57 -24.79 -8.41 -27.87
C ASP A 57 -24.87 -7.03 -27.19
N ILE A 58 -23.85 -6.64 -26.43
CA ILE A 58 -23.81 -5.35 -25.73
C ILE A 58 -23.18 -4.28 -26.62
N GLU A 59 -24.05 -3.48 -27.24
CA GLU A 59 -23.71 -2.30 -28.04
C GLU A 59 -23.74 -1.03 -27.17
N LEU A 60 -22.67 -0.23 -27.20
CA LEU A 60 -22.53 0.99 -26.40
C LEU A 60 -22.21 2.20 -27.28
N ASP A 61 -22.75 3.37 -26.95
CA ASP A 61 -22.27 4.63 -27.54
C ASP A 61 -20.83 4.93 -27.06
N ALA A 62 -20.06 5.70 -27.83
CA ALA A 62 -18.74 6.16 -27.44
C ALA A 62 -18.72 6.90 -26.07
N LYS A 63 -19.80 7.62 -25.73
CA LYS A 63 -19.94 8.25 -24.40
C LYS A 63 -20.16 7.23 -23.29
N GLU A 64 -20.91 6.17 -23.57
CA GLU A 64 -21.21 5.09 -22.64
C GLU A 64 -19.99 4.21 -22.41
N ALA A 65 -19.31 3.83 -23.49
CA ALA A 65 -18.03 3.11 -23.43
C ALA A 65 -16.99 3.89 -22.61
N LYS A 66 -16.90 5.21 -22.78
CA LYS A 66 -16.01 6.05 -21.97
C LYS A 66 -16.41 6.07 -20.49
N LYS A 67 -17.71 6.12 -20.16
CA LYS A 67 -18.18 6.05 -18.77
C LYS A 67 -17.82 4.72 -18.13
N ILE A 68 -18.05 3.61 -18.84
CA ILE A 68 -17.76 2.26 -18.34
C ILE A 68 -16.25 2.08 -18.17
N HIS A 69 -15.43 2.48 -19.16
CA HIS A 69 -13.98 2.50 -19.03
C HIS A 69 -13.53 3.28 -17.79
N THR A 70 -14.02 4.51 -17.60
CA THR A 70 -13.66 5.35 -16.44
C THR A 70 -14.09 4.71 -15.12
N HIS A 71 -15.22 3.99 -15.10
CA HIS A 71 -15.71 3.29 -13.92
C HIS A 71 -14.85 2.07 -13.60
N LEU A 72 -14.53 1.25 -14.60
CA LEU A 72 -13.67 0.08 -14.46
C LEU A 72 -12.22 0.46 -14.08
N SER A 73 -11.67 1.53 -14.65
CA SER A 73 -10.36 2.06 -14.26
C SER A 73 -10.33 2.62 -12.83
N LYS A 74 -11.48 2.95 -12.24
CA LYS A 74 -11.55 3.29 -10.80
C LYS A 74 -11.64 2.04 -9.94
N LEU A 75 -12.33 1.00 -10.42
CA LEU A 75 -12.41 -0.29 -9.73
C LEU A 75 -11.07 -1.01 -9.69
N SER A 76 -10.17 -0.73 -10.64
CA SER A 76 -8.82 -1.32 -10.66
C SER A 76 -7.95 -0.92 -9.47
N THR A 77 -8.31 0.11 -8.69
CA THR A 77 -7.61 0.44 -7.43
C THR A 77 -8.02 -0.47 -6.26
N GLY A 78 -8.91 -1.44 -6.48
CA GLY A 78 -9.30 -2.45 -5.51
C GLY A 78 -10.54 -2.09 -4.68
N SER A 79 -10.71 -2.79 -3.55
CA SER A 79 -11.84 -2.66 -2.63
C SER A 79 -12.04 -1.23 -2.09
N THR A 80 -10.96 -0.46 -1.99
CA THR A 80 -10.94 0.93 -1.51
C THR A 80 -11.79 1.86 -2.35
N ALA A 81 -11.95 1.58 -3.65
CA ALA A 81 -12.74 2.39 -4.57
C ALA A 81 -14.24 2.44 -4.18
N MET A 82 -14.73 1.42 -3.49
CA MET A 82 -16.14 1.26 -3.11
C MET A 82 -16.43 1.73 -1.68
N VAL A 83 -15.41 2.04 -0.88
CA VAL A 83 -15.61 2.44 0.51
C VAL A 83 -16.33 3.78 0.67
N PRO A 84 -16.01 4.85 -0.10
CA PRO A 84 -16.69 6.14 0.02
C PRO A 84 -18.21 6.03 -0.25
N ILE A 85 -19.03 6.64 0.62
CA ILE A 85 -20.49 6.62 0.44
C ILE A 85 -20.93 7.51 -0.72
N TYR A 86 -22.13 7.25 -1.25
CA TYR A 86 -22.80 8.19 -2.15
C TYR A 86 -23.42 9.34 -1.37
N CYS A 87 -23.30 10.56 -1.90
CA CYS A 87 -23.82 11.76 -1.29
C CYS A 87 -25.35 11.81 -1.40
N ALA A 88 -26.03 11.86 -0.25
CA ALA A 88 -27.48 12.05 -0.15
C ALA A 88 -27.90 13.51 0.12
N GLY A 89 -26.96 14.46 0.06
CA GLY A 89 -27.21 15.87 0.37
C GLY A 89 -27.71 16.06 1.81
N SER A 90 -28.88 16.69 1.96
CA SER A 90 -29.53 16.94 3.26
C SER A 90 -29.96 15.66 3.99
N LYS A 91 -30.17 14.54 3.27
CA LYS A 91 -30.53 13.24 3.87
C LYS A 91 -29.31 12.43 4.31
N CYS A 92 -28.09 12.97 4.15
CA CYS A 92 -26.88 12.28 4.59
C CYS A 92 -26.88 12.12 6.12
N PRO A 93 -26.54 10.94 6.66
CA PRO A 93 -26.45 10.73 8.11
C PRO A 93 -25.39 11.63 8.79
N PHE A 94 -24.51 12.25 8.01
CA PHE A 94 -23.45 13.15 8.44
C PHE A 94 -23.64 14.59 7.92
N ALA A 95 -24.85 14.95 7.47
CA ALA A 95 -25.15 16.27 6.89
C ALA A 95 -24.77 17.43 7.82
N GLN A 96 -24.99 17.28 9.13
CA GLN A 96 -24.72 18.31 10.15
C GLN A 96 -23.25 18.75 10.23
N ARG A 97 -22.31 17.90 9.81
CA ARG A 97 -20.86 18.19 9.86
C ARG A 97 -20.25 18.33 8.46
N CYS A 98 -21.08 18.28 7.42
CA CYS A 98 -20.61 18.28 6.05
C CYS A 98 -20.53 19.73 5.51
N PRO A 99 -19.33 20.27 5.24
CA PRO A 99 -19.18 21.63 4.74
C PRO A 99 -19.86 21.85 3.38
N LEU A 100 -19.98 20.79 2.57
CA LEU A 100 -20.65 20.87 1.27
C LEU A 100 -22.17 21.03 1.39
N VAL A 101 -22.76 20.53 2.48
CA VAL A 101 -24.18 20.72 2.75
C VAL A 101 -24.42 22.12 3.30
N GLU A 102 -23.55 22.61 4.19
CA GLU A 102 -23.62 23.98 4.72
C GLU A 102 -23.57 25.04 3.61
N ILE A 103 -22.72 24.83 2.59
CA ILE A 103 -22.57 25.74 1.44
C ILE A 103 -23.61 25.46 0.35
N ASN A 104 -24.53 24.50 0.53
CA ASN A 104 -25.52 24.07 -0.45
C ASN A 104 -24.93 23.64 -1.81
N LYS A 105 -23.70 23.10 -1.81
CA LYS A 105 -22.98 22.62 -3.01
C LYS A 105 -22.73 21.11 -2.97
N ALA A 106 -23.61 20.37 -2.30
CA ALA A 106 -23.48 18.93 -2.13
C ALA A 106 -23.71 18.18 -3.48
N PRO A 107 -22.77 17.34 -3.94
CA PRO A 107 -22.89 16.62 -5.21
C PRO A 107 -23.75 15.35 -5.05
N VAL A 108 -25.08 15.52 -5.01
CA VAL A 108 -26.03 14.41 -4.82
C VAL A 108 -25.85 13.31 -5.87
N GLY A 109 -25.85 12.05 -5.43
CA GLY A 109 -25.71 10.87 -6.28
C GLY A 109 -24.27 10.55 -6.74
N ARG A 110 -23.28 11.37 -6.36
CA ARG A 110 -21.85 11.06 -6.58
C ARG A 110 -21.19 10.58 -5.28
N GLN A 111 -20.05 9.91 -5.40
CA GLN A 111 -19.25 9.53 -4.23
C GLN A 111 -18.86 10.78 -3.40
N CYS A 112 -18.79 10.60 -2.08
CA CYS A 112 -18.44 11.63 -1.13
C CYS A 112 -17.00 12.10 -1.36
N ILE A 113 -16.83 13.36 -1.79
CA ILE A 113 -15.52 13.94 -2.11
C ILE A 113 -14.60 13.96 -0.88
N ILE A 114 -15.16 14.21 0.30
CA ILE A 114 -14.41 14.29 1.56
C ILE A 114 -13.78 12.93 1.88
N GLU A 115 -14.56 11.86 1.82
CA GLU A 115 -14.05 10.52 2.09
C GLU A 115 -13.09 10.03 1.02
N VAL A 116 -13.35 10.33 -0.26
CA VAL A 116 -12.41 10.02 -1.36
C VAL A 116 -11.05 10.69 -1.13
N GLN A 117 -11.07 11.95 -0.68
CA GLN A 117 -9.83 12.69 -0.40
C GLN A 117 -9.11 12.16 0.83
N LEU A 118 -9.83 11.89 1.92
CA LEU A 118 -9.25 11.30 3.14
C LEU A 118 -8.64 9.92 2.87
N LEU A 119 -9.34 9.08 2.09
CA LEU A 119 -8.83 7.79 1.65
C LEU A 119 -7.47 7.95 0.97
N ARG A 120 -7.40 8.84 -0.03
CA ARG A 120 -6.17 9.10 -0.78
C ARG A 120 -5.05 9.58 0.13
N GLU A 121 -5.35 10.51 1.03
CA GLU A 121 -4.35 11.07 1.95
C GLU A 121 -3.82 10.02 2.92
N TRP A 122 -4.69 9.21 3.53
CA TRP A 122 -4.28 8.14 4.44
C TRP A 122 -3.50 7.04 3.73
N THR A 123 -3.94 6.63 2.54
CA THR A 123 -3.19 5.68 1.72
C THR A 123 -1.77 6.20 1.45
N LEU A 124 -1.60 7.45 1.01
CA LEU A 124 -0.28 8.04 0.76
C LEU A 124 0.58 8.10 2.03
N ARG A 125 0.01 8.53 3.16
CA ARG A 125 0.72 8.56 4.45
C ARG A 125 1.21 7.18 4.88
N TYR A 126 0.40 6.13 4.68
CA TYR A 126 0.81 4.77 5.00
C TYR A 126 1.87 4.22 4.04
N PHE A 127 1.83 4.59 2.76
CA PHE A 127 2.92 4.28 1.83
C PHE A 127 4.24 4.90 2.27
N GLU A 128 4.21 6.17 2.70
CA GLU A 128 5.40 6.87 3.20
C GLU A 128 5.89 6.30 4.54
N GLU A 129 4.99 6.01 5.48
CA GLU A 129 5.34 5.53 6.82
C GLU A 129 5.95 4.13 6.82
N TYR A 130 5.46 3.24 5.95
CA TYR A 130 5.87 1.84 5.89
C TYR A 130 6.84 1.52 4.76
N GLU A 131 7.20 2.50 3.93
CA GLU A 131 8.14 2.35 2.80
C GLU A 131 7.79 1.14 1.91
N VAL A 132 6.49 0.96 1.64
CA VAL A 132 5.98 -0.21 0.93
C VAL A 132 6.30 -0.15 -0.55
N ASP A 133 6.77 -1.27 -1.09
CA ASP A 133 7.01 -1.41 -2.52
C ASP A 133 5.68 -1.49 -3.29
N PRO A 134 5.40 -0.57 -4.24
CA PRO A 134 4.15 -0.56 -5.01
C PRO A 134 3.97 -1.75 -5.96
N ASN A 135 4.95 -2.65 -6.02
CA ASN A 135 4.85 -3.89 -6.79
C ASN A 135 4.41 -5.08 -5.93
N ASN A 136 4.45 -4.96 -4.60
CA ASN A 136 4.00 -6.01 -3.69
C ASN A 136 2.49 -5.89 -3.46
N PHE A 137 1.73 -6.73 -4.16
CA PHE A 137 0.26 -6.74 -4.07
C PHE A 137 -0.25 -6.93 -2.64
N THR A 138 0.41 -7.75 -1.83
CA THR A 138 -0.04 -8.07 -0.47
C THR A 138 0.11 -6.87 0.46
N GLU A 139 1.22 -6.15 0.39
CA GLU A 139 1.45 -4.95 1.21
C GLU A 139 0.54 -3.80 0.80
N ILE A 140 0.29 -3.64 -0.51
CA ILE A 140 -0.72 -2.71 -1.02
C ILE A 140 -2.11 -3.07 -0.49
N GLY A 141 -2.43 -4.37 -0.44
CA GLY A 141 -3.67 -4.87 0.17
C GLY A 141 -3.82 -4.46 1.63
N TYR A 142 -2.75 -4.58 2.43
CA TYR A 142 -2.77 -4.16 3.84
C TYR A 142 -2.89 -2.65 4.02
N ILE A 143 -2.18 -1.84 3.22
CA ILE A 143 -2.33 -0.37 3.24
C ILE A 143 -3.75 0.05 2.89
N ASN A 144 -4.30 -0.56 1.84
CA ASN A 144 -5.67 -0.33 1.41
C ASN A 144 -6.64 -0.65 2.54
N GLU A 145 -6.54 -1.83 3.14
CA GLU A 145 -7.38 -2.23 4.27
C GLU A 145 -7.24 -1.27 5.47
N LEU A 146 -6.04 -0.79 5.80
CA LEU A 146 -5.85 0.22 6.85
C LEU A 146 -6.62 1.51 6.54
N ALA A 147 -6.49 2.03 5.32
CA ALA A 147 -7.19 3.23 4.90
C ALA A 147 -8.72 3.05 4.92
N GLU A 148 -9.23 1.87 4.56
CA GLU A 148 -10.66 1.54 4.67
C GLU A 148 -11.12 1.55 6.14
N ILE A 149 -10.35 0.93 7.03
CA ILE A 149 -10.66 0.89 8.47
C ILE A 149 -10.72 2.31 9.05
N GLU A 150 -9.83 3.22 8.67
CA GLU A 150 -9.86 4.61 9.13
C GLU A 150 -11.14 5.34 8.70
N ILE A 151 -11.64 5.11 7.48
CA ILE A 151 -12.92 5.70 7.04
C ILE A 151 -14.08 5.15 7.86
N LEU A 152 -14.11 3.84 8.07
CA LEU A 152 -15.15 3.20 8.86
C LEU A 152 -15.12 3.68 10.31
N LEU A 153 -13.94 3.81 10.91
CA LEU A 153 -13.76 4.37 12.26
C LEU A 153 -14.22 5.82 12.31
N ASN A 154 -13.91 6.64 11.29
CA ASN A 154 -14.38 8.02 11.22
C ASN A 154 -15.92 8.09 11.20
N ARG A 155 -16.59 7.26 10.40
CA ARG A 155 -18.06 7.17 10.40
C ARG A 155 -18.63 6.73 11.74
N LEU A 156 -18.03 5.72 12.37
CA LEU A 156 -18.45 5.28 13.70
C LEU A 156 -18.27 6.38 14.75
N ASN A 157 -17.15 7.09 14.72
CA ASN A 157 -16.91 8.25 15.60
C ASN A 157 -17.95 9.36 15.35
N MET A 158 -18.30 9.62 14.09
CA MET A 158 -19.37 10.59 13.77
C MET A 158 -20.75 10.13 14.27
N ASN A 159 -21.05 8.84 14.25
CA ASN A 159 -22.32 8.31 14.78
C ASN A 159 -22.35 8.29 16.32
N LEU A 160 -21.23 7.97 16.97
CA LEU A 160 -21.08 8.03 18.43
C LEU A 160 -21.14 9.47 18.96
N ALA A 161 -20.72 10.45 18.16
CA ALA A 161 -20.82 11.87 18.53
C ALA A 161 -22.26 12.43 18.46
N LYS A 162 -23.23 11.66 17.96
CA LYS A 162 -24.65 12.09 17.94
C LYS A 162 -25.21 12.03 19.36
N PRO A 163 -26.08 13.00 19.74
CA PRO A 163 -26.64 13.05 21.10
C PRO A 163 -27.44 11.78 21.45
N GLU A 164 -28.11 11.17 20.46
CA GLU A 164 -28.87 9.92 20.60
C GLU A 164 -28.02 8.73 21.05
N ASN A 165 -26.72 8.72 20.75
CA ASN A 165 -25.82 7.59 20.99
C ASN A 165 -24.78 7.85 22.09
N ALA A 166 -24.89 8.99 22.80
CA ALA A 166 -23.87 9.44 23.74
C ALA A 166 -23.78 8.57 25.01
N GLU A 167 -24.86 7.88 25.39
CA GLU A 167 -24.92 7.07 26.61
C GLU A 167 -24.10 5.77 26.52
N LEU A 168 -23.68 5.37 25.30
CA LEU A 168 -22.88 4.18 24.96
C LEU A 168 -23.43 2.83 25.43
N VAL A 169 -24.39 2.80 26.35
CA VAL A 169 -25.14 1.65 26.86
C VAL A 169 -26.59 1.85 26.46
N ILE A 170 -27.18 0.83 25.85
CA ILE A 170 -28.55 0.86 25.33
C ILE A 170 -29.33 -0.25 26.05
N ASP A 171 -30.54 0.08 26.48
CA ASP A 171 -31.49 -0.90 27.00
C ASP A 171 -32.11 -1.68 25.82
N GLN A 172 -31.83 -2.98 25.75
CA GLN A 172 -32.48 -3.90 24.81
C GLN A 172 -33.55 -4.71 25.52
N VAL A 173 -34.69 -4.90 24.86
CA VAL A 173 -35.76 -5.76 25.38
C VAL A 173 -35.32 -7.22 25.23
N ALA A 174 -34.97 -7.87 26.35
CA ALA A 174 -34.53 -9.26 26.34
C ALA A 174 -35.70 -10.23 26.31
N HIS A 175 -36.73 -9.96 27.13
CA HIS A 175 -37.94 -10.77 27.20
C HIS A 175 -39.16 -9.91 27.52
N ILE A 176 -40.32 -10.38 27.07
CA ILE A 176 -41.62 -9.84 27.46
C ILE A 176 -42.19 -10.83 28.48
N SER A 177 -42.40 -10.37 29.71
CA SER A 177 -43.03 -11.19 30.76
C SER A 177 -44.45 -11.57 30.37
N HIS A 178 -45.01 -12.62 30.99
CA HIS A 178 -46.41 -13.03 30.76
C HIS A 178 -47.42 -11.91 31.10
N ASP A 179 -47.03 -10.95 31.95
CA ASP A 179 -47.81 -9.76 32.32
C ASP A 179 -47.61 -8.56 31.36
N GLY A 180 -46.91 -8.76 30.24
CA GLY A 180 -46.69 -7.73 29.22
C GLY A 180 -45.63 -6.69 29.57
N THR A 181 -44.93 -6.82 30.71
CA THR A 181 -43.82 -5.93 31.08
C THR A 181 -42.52 -6.36 30.38
N PRO A 182 -41.86 -5.46 29.64
CA PRO A 182 -40.57 -5.75 29.01
C PRO A 182 -39.47 -5.76 30.07
N ILE A 183 -38.74 -6.86 30.16
CA ILE A 183 -37.50 -6.95 30.94
C ILE A 183 -36.38 -6.40 30.07
N LEU A 184 -35.81 -5.28 30.49
CA LEU A 184 -34.72 -4.59 29.81
C LEU A 184 -33.37 -5.14 30.27
N GLN A 185 -32.51 -5.47 29.30
CA GLN A 185 -31.12 -5.81 29.53
C GLN A 185 -30.24 -4.67 29.00
N LYS A 186 -29.38 -4.15 29.88
CA LYS A 186 -28.35 -3.18 29.51
C LYS A 186 -27.29 -3.87 28.66
N GLN A 187 -27.12 -3.40 27.42
CA GLN A 187 -26.06 -3.86 26.53
C GLN A 187 -25.20 -2.70 26.05
N LEU A 188 -23.95 -3.00 25.66
CA LEU A 188 -23.09 -2.02 25.01
C LEU A 188 -23.71 -1.61 23.67
N SER A 189 -23.57 -0.34 23.29
CA SER A 189 -24.02 0.16 22.00
C SER A 189 -23.36 -0.63 20.86
N PRO A 190 -24.12 -1.01 19.81
CA PRO A 190 -23.58 -1.73 18.66
C PRO A 190 -22.43 -0.97 17.97
N PHE A 191 -22.48 0.36 17.99
CA PHE A 191 -21.42 1.20 17.42
C PHE A 191 -20.09 1.07 18.17
N MET A 192 -20.14 0.91 19.49
CA MET A 192 -18.94 0.75 20.30
C MET A 192 -18.34 -0.65 20.12
N GLU A 193 -19.17 -1.69 20.05
CA GLU A 193 -18.71 -3.05 19.74
C GLU A 193 -18.07 -3.12 18.33
N GLN A 194 -18.72 -2.51 17.33
CA GLN A 194 -18.18 -2.42 15.98
C GLN A 194 -16.83 -1.67 15.95
N LYS A 195 -16.71 -0.59 16.72
CA LYS A 195 -15.48 0.19 16.83
C LYS A 195 -14.34 -0.63 17.42
N GLU A 196 -14.60 -1.39 18.47
CA GLU A 196 -13.61 -2.28 19.07
C GLU A 196 -13.15 -3.37 18.09
N ARG A 197 -14.09 -4.01 17.37
CA ARG A 197 -13.78 -5.02 16.34
C ARG A 197 -12.87 -4.45 15.25
N LEU A 198 -13.15 -3.25 14.76
CA LEU A 198 -12.33 -2.58 13.74
C LEU A 198 -10.96 -2.16 14.29
N GLN A 199 -10.87 -1.64 15.52
CA GLN A 199 -9.58 -1.33 16.15
C GLN A 199 -8.72 -2.59 16.37
N ASN A 200 -9.34 -3.69 16.75
CA ASN A 200 -8.65 -4.98 16.87
C ASN A 200 -8.14 -5.46 15.51
N ARG A 201 -8.92 -5.29 14.43
CA ARG A 201 -8.45 -5.60 13.07
C ARG A 201 -7.30 -4.69 12.65
N ARG A 202 -7.39 -3.38 12.91
CA ARG A 202 -6.33 -2.39 12.65
C ARG A 202 -5.02 -2.79 13.31
N SER A 203 -5.04 -3.12 14.60
CA SER A 203 -3.87 -3.57 15.35
C SER A 203 -3.26 -4.84 14.78
N LYS A 204 -4.08 -5.78 14.27
CA LYS A 204 -3.57 -6.99 13.59
C LYS A 204 -2.87 -6.63 12.29
N VAL A 205 -3.42 -5.74 11.47
CA VAL A 205 -2.79 -5.33 10.19
C VAL A 205 -1.47 -4.60 10.44
N ILE A 206 -1.42 -3.68 11.42
CA ILE A 206 -0.19 -2.96 11.80
C ILE A 206 0.90 -3.94 12.24
N LYS A 207 0.56 -4.96 13.05
CA LYS A 207 1.51 -6.01 13.45
C LYS A 207 2.05 -6.80 12.27
N LEU A 208 1.20 -7.15 11.29
CA LEU A 208 1.61 -7.86 10.09
C LEU A 208 2.58 -7.04 9.23
N MET A 209 2.43 -5.71 9.20
CA MET A 209 3.35 -4.81 8.49
C MET A 209 4.59 -4.41 9.31
N VAL A 210 4.85 -5.06 10.46
CA VAL A 210 5.97 -4.70 11.36
C VAL A 210 5.88 -3.22 11.76
N GLY A 211 4.67 -2.69 11.84
CA GLY A 211 4.43 -1.27 11.99
C GLY A 211 4.59 -0.78 13.43
N ASP A 212 4.43 -1.68 14.40
CA ASP A 212 4.61 -1.35 15.82
C ASP A 212 6.08 -1.06 16.13
N ARG A 213 6.34 -0.08 17.00
CA ARG A 213 7.71 0.27 17.46
C ARG A 213 8.49 -0.95 17.96
N GLN A 214 7.81 -1.90 18.59
CA GLN A 214 8.40 -3.15 19.06
C GLN A 214 8.85 -4.06 17.90
N GLU A 215 8.03 -4.18 16.87
CA GLU A 215 8.33 -5.02 15.71
C GLU A 215 9.41 -4.38 14.83
N ARG A 216 9.41 -3.04 14.68
CA ARG A 216 10.52 -2.31 14.04
C ARG A 216 11.83 -2.56 14.76
N TYR A 217 11.85 -2.45 16.09
CA TYR A 217 13.04 -2.75 16.89
C TYR A 217 13.50 -4.20 16.73
N LYS A 218 12.59 -5.18 16.70
CA LYS A 218 12.92 -6.59 16.43
C LYS A 218 13.50 -6.80 15.03
N LYS A 219 12.95 -6.12 14.02
CA LYS A 219 13.45 -6.17 12.63
C LYS A 219 14.86 -5.56 12.58
N GLU A 220 15.06 -4.40 13.17
CA GLU A 220 16.34 -3.71 13.23
C GLU A 220 17.40 -4.50 14.01
N SER A 221 17.04 -5.10 15.14
CA SER A 221 17.96 -5.93 15.92
C SER A 221 18.30 -7.23 15.20
N ALA A 222 17.34 -7.89 14.55
CA ALA A 222 17.60 -9.04 13.71
C ALA A 222 18.48 -8.72 12.49
N LEU A 223 18.35 -7.51 11.92
CA LEU A 223 19.23 -7.05 10.83
C LEU A 223 20.66 -6.79 11.35
N LYS A 224 20.79 -6.13 12.50
CA LYS A 224 22.10 -5.84 13.12
C LYS A 224 22.84 -7.12 13.52
N VAL A 225 22.13 -8.10 14.10
CA VAL A 225 22.69 -9.41 14.45
C VAL A 225 23.19 -10.18 13.22
N LYS A 226 22.64 -9.96 12.02
CA LYS A 226 23.17 -10.59 10.79
C LYS A 226 24.45 -9.93 10.28
N VAL A 227 24.69 -8.67 10.62
CA VAL A 227 25.95 -7.96 10.30
C VAL A 227 27.04 -8.33 11.30
N ASP A 228 26.66 -8.53 12.56
CA ASP A 228 27.50 -9.11 13.60
C ASP A 228 27.58 -10.63 13.45
N GLN A 229 28.22 -11.12 12.38
CA GLN A 229 28.81 -12.46 12.44
C GLN A 229 29.68 -12.52 13.69
N ASP A 230 29.44 -13.49 14.57
CA ASP A 230 30.14 -13.62 15.84
C ASP A 230 31.64 -13.31 15.68
N PRO A 231 32.26 -12.53 16.58
CA PRO A 231 33.68 -12.21 16.48
C PRO A 231 34.54 -13.49 16.42
N SER A 232 34.07 -14.59 17.01
CA SER A 232 34.66 -15.92 16.90
C SER A 232 34.61 -16.50 15.47
N SER A 233 33.49 -16.33 14.75
CA SER A 233 33.33 -16.76 13.36
C SER A 233 34.18 -15.92 12.40
N GLN A 234 34.28 -14.61 12.64
CA GLN A 234 35.19 -13.74 11.89
C GLN A 234 36.66 -14.08 12.17
N MET A 235 37.03 -14.29 13.43
CA MET A 235 38.38 -14.71 13.80
C MET A 235 38.73 -16.09 13.23
N ALA A 236 37.78 -17.03 13.16
CA ALA A 236 37.99 -18.34 12.52
C ALA A 236 38.23 -18.21 11.01
N ASN A 237 37.45 -17.37 10.32
CA ASN A 237 37.65 -17.08 8.90
C ASN A 237 38.97 -16.35 8.62
N MET A 238 39.36 -15.41 9.49
CA MET A 238 40.65 -14.70 9.38
C MET A 238 41.83 -15.62 9.67
N ARG A 239 41.71 -16.52 10.66
CA ARG A 239 42.71 -17.57 10.92
C ARG A 239 42.84 -18.53 9.74
N GLY A 240 41.73 -19.00 9.17
CA GLY A 240 41.76 -19.85 7.98
C GLY A 240 42.43 -19.18 6.78
N LYS A 241 42.18 -17.88 6.56
CA LYS A 241 42.86 -17.09 5.52
C LYS A 241 44.35 -16.89 5.81
N LEU A 242 44.72 -16.64 7.08
CA LEU A 242 46.11 -16.51 7.50
C LEU A 242 46.88 -17.81 7.34
N GLU A 243 46.29 -18.95 7.71
CA GLU A 243 46.91 -20.27 7.52
C GLU A 243 47.06 -20.65 6.03
N ALA A 244 46.09 -20.24 5.20
CA ALA A 244 46.18 -20.42 3.75
C ALA A 244 47.30 -19.56 3.14
N LEU A 245 47.42 -18.30 3.57
CA LEU A 245 48.51 -17.41 3.17
C LEU A 245 49.88 -17.92 3.65
N GLN A 246 49.95 -18.42 4.89
CA GLN A 246 51.18 -18.98 5.45
C GLN A 246 51.61 -20.25 4.72
N ARG A 247 50.66 -21.12 4.34
CA ARG A 247 50.94 -22.27 3.46
C ARG A 247 51.43 -21.84 2.08
N ASN A 248 50.81 -20.83 1.48
CA ASN A 248 51.24 -20.30 0.18
C ASN A 248 52.63 -19.66 0.26
N LEU A 249 52.96 -18.96 1.34
CA LEU A 249 54.29 -18.40 1.59
C LEU A 249 55.35 -19.47 1.83
N GLN A 250 55.01 -20.56 2.53
CA GLN A 250 55.93 -21.69 2.71
C GLN A 250 56.20 -22.45 1.41
N LEU A 251 55.19 -22.57 0.54
CA LEU A 251 55.36 -23.12 -0.81
C LEU A 251 56.21 -22.19 -1.68
N ALA A 252 56.01 -20.88 -1.58
CA ALA A 252 56.84 -19.88 -2.28
C ALA A 252 58.28 -19.82 -1.74
N ALA A 253 58.48 -20.04 -0.43
CA ALA A 253 59.81 -20.09 0.20
C ALA A 253 60.57 -21.40 -0.09
N GLY A 254 59.88 -22.44 -0.57
CA GLY A 254 60.49 -23.70 -1.02
C GLY A 254 61.20 -23.60 -2.37
N GLU A 255 60.97 -22.54 -3.15
CA GLU A 255 61.53 -22.38 -4.51
C GLU A 255 62.60 -21.27 -4.63
N GLY A 256 63.04 -20.66 -3.53
CA GLY A 256 64.00 -19.55 -3.58
C GLY A 256 65.06 -19.62 -2.49
N SER A 257 66.12 -20.41 -2.71
CA SER A 257 67.32 -20.34 -1.91
C SER A 257 68.05 -19.01 -2.08
N SER A 258 68.56 -18.49 -0.96
CA SER A 258 69.53 -17.39 -0.79
C SER A 258 69.05 -15.97 -1.06
N ILE A 259 68.94 -15.17 0.01
CA ILE A 259 69.55 -13.82 0.17
C ILE A 259 69.50 -13.43 1.67
N GLN A 260 70.70 -13.33 2.23
CA GLN A 260 71.23 -12.49 3.31
C GLN A 260 70.39 -12.19 4.57
N LYS A 261 70.95 -12.60 5.71
CA LYS A 261 70.60 -12.14 7.07
C LYS A 261 70.84 -10.63 7.17
N GLU A 262 69.79 -9.84 7.28
CA GLU A 262 69.90 -8.48 7.80
C GLU A 262 70.01 -8.49 9.33
N SER A 263 70.92 -7.64 9.79
CA SER A 263 71.36 -7.42 11.16
C SER A 263 70.25 -6.94 12.08
N LYS A 264 70.19 -7.49 13.29
CA LYS A 264 69.42 -6.93 14.40
C LYS A 264 70.07 -5.59 14.82
N MET A 265 69.39 -4.47 14.60
CA MET A 265 69.71 -3.21 15.31
C MET A 265 69.42 -3.41 16.80
N THR A 266 70.36 -3.03 17.67
CA THR A 266 70.14 -3.05 19.11
C THR A 266 69.49 -1.73 19.54
N PRO A 267 68.74 -1.70 20.67
CA PRO A 267 68.08 -0.50 21.15
C PRO A 267 68.99 0.70 21.44
N GLN A 268 70.32 0.51 21.47
CA GLN A 268 71.30 1.59 21.68
C GLN A 268 71.52 2.44 20.43
N ASP A 269 71.38 1.87 19.22
CA ASP A 269 71.51 2.61 17.95
C ASP A 269 70.38 3.64 17.74
N LEU A 270 69.25 3.47 18.43
CA LEU A 270 68.11 4.40 18.41
C LEU A 270 68.24 5.55 19.42
N ILE A 271 69.10 5.42 20.43
CA ILE A 271 69.30 6.44 21.47
C ILE A 271 70.31 7.48 20.98
N ASP A 272 71.35 7.05 20.26
CA ASP A 272 72.38 7.95 19.74
C ASP A 272 71.86 8.83 18.58
N ALA A 273 70.82 8.39 17.87
CA ALA A 273 70.16 9.19 16.83
C ALA A 273 69.21 10.28 17.37
N ALA A 274 68.88 10.27 18.67
CA ALA A 274 67.94 11.20 19.28
C ALA A 274 68.62 12.33 20.10
N ILE A 275 69.97 12.40 20.09
CA ILE A 275 70.74 13.41 20.84
C ILE A 275 71.38 14.47 19.90
N GLU A 276 71.26 14.34 18.58
CA GLU A 276 71.79 15.31 17.59
C GLU A 276 70.73 16.13 16.82
N GLU A 277 69.50 16.27 17.33
CA GLU A 277 68.53 17.32 16.89
C GLU A 277 68.11 18.25 18.04
#